data_AF-A0A376KKX5-F1
#
_entry.id   AF-A0A376KKX5-F1
#
_cell.length_a   1.000
_cell.length_b   1.000
_cell.length_c   1.000
_cell.angle_alpha   90.00
_cell.angle_beta   90.00
_cell.angle_gamma   90.00
#
_symmetry.space_group_name_H-M   'P 1'
#
loop_
_entity.id
_entity.type
_entity.pdbx_description
1 polymer ?
#
loop_
_entity_poly.entity_id
_entity_poly.type
_entity_poly.pdbx_seq_one_letter_code
_entity_poly.pdbx_strand_id
1 'polypeptide(L)'
;MRKTSQQKPPMPGSVSRLTSRVMRKKEQINRGDWLLADVPPEPFTRVIVELQTHTPLTQWQPLHIHHAASHVTGRVSLLGR
;
A
#
# COMPACT_ATOMS: atom_id res chain seq x y z
N MET A 1 -7.10 31.41 26.53
CA MET A 1 -7.58 30.00 26.51
C MET A 1 -7.40 29.42 25.11
N ARG A 2 -6.45 28.49 24.89
CA ARG A 2 -6.38 27.73 23.64
C ARG A 2 -7.21 26.46 23.83
N LYS A 3 -8.36 26.35 23.15
CA LYS A 3 -9.05 25.06 23.02
C LYS A 3 -8.17 24.18 22.13
N THR A 4 -7.44 23.25 22.73
CA THR A 4 -6.93 22.07 22.03
C THR A 4 -8.16 21.28 21.58
N SER A 5 -8.59 21.52 20.34
CA SER A 5 -9.55 20.67 19.65
C SER A 5 -8.90 19.29 19.56
N GLN A 6 -9.30 18.37 20.44
CA GLN A 6 -8.95 16.96 20.29
C GLN A 6 -9.69 16.48 19.04
N GLN A 7 -8.98 16.42 17.91
CA GLN A 7 -9.48 15.70 16.75
C GLN A 7 -9.60 14.23 17.15
N LYS A 8 -10.84 13.73 17.19
CA LYS A 8 -11.13 12.31 17.41
C LYS A 8 -10.30 11.48 16.42
N PRO A 9 -9.61 10.42 16.85
CA PRO A 9 -8.79 9.61 15.95
C PRO A 9 -9.66 9.01 14.84
N PRO A 10 -9.14 8.89 13.61
CA PRO A 10 -9.86 8.29 12.50
C PRO A 10 -10.23 6.83 12.83
N MET A 11 -11.44 6.42 12.47
CA MET A 11 -11.90 5.05 12.68
C MET A 11 -11.33 4.12 11.60
N PRO A 12 -10.80 2.94 11.96
CA PRO A 12 -10.41 1.92 10.98
C PRO A 12 -11.57 1.59 10.04
N GLY A 13 -11.26 1.39 8.74
CA GLY A 13 -12.25 1.10 7.71
C GLY A 13 -13.03 2.32 7.19
N SER A 14 -12.77 3.53 7.71
CA SER A 14 -13.40 4.76 7.23
C SER A 14 -12.48 5.58 6.33
N VAL A 15 -13.04 6.21 5.30
CA VAL A 15 -12.32 7.22 4.51
C VAL A 15 -12.13 8.48 5.34
N SER A 16 -10.87 8.88 5.54
CA SER A 16 -10.52 10.05 6.35
C SER A 16 -9.77 11.09 5.52
N ARG A 17 -10.17 12.36 5.63
CA ARG A 17 -9.43 13.50 5.07
C ARG A 17 -8.36 13.93 6.07
N LEU A 18 -7.10 13.79 5.70
CA LEU A 18 -5.96 14.21 6.52
C LEU A 18 -5.30 15.45 5.92
N THR A 19 -5.04 16.46 6.75
CA THR A 19 -4.21 17.61 6.39
C THR A 19 -2.88 17.50 7.12
N SER A 20 -1.84 17.05 6.41
CA SER A 20 -0.49 16.94 7.00
C SER A 20 0.25 18.28 6.87
N ARG A 21 1.09 18.61 7.86
CA ARG A 21 2.04 19.74 7.79
C ARG A 21 3.39 19.35 7.19
N VAL A 22 3.49 18.17 6.58
CA VAL A 22 4.73 17.65 6.01
C VAL A 22 5.12 18.52 4.80
N MET A 23 6.41 18.83 4.65
CA MET A 23 6.97 19.69 3.59
C MET A 23 6.97 19.02 2.20
N ARG A 24 6.00 18.17 1.91
CA ARG A 24 5.84 17.50 0.61
C ARG A 24 4.78 18.26 -0.19
N LYS A 25 5.14 18.71 -1.39
CA LYS A 25 4.18 19.38 -2.28
C LYS A 25 3.21 18.36 -2.86
N LYS A 26 2.00 18.79 -3.23
CA LYS A 26 0.94 17.91 -3.74
C LYS A 26 1.40 17.11 -4.98
N GLU A 27 2.24 17.71 -5.81
CA GLU A 27 2.78 17.11 -7.04
C GLU A 27 3.70 15.90 -6.76
N GLN A 28 4.17 15.74 -5.52
CA GLN A 28 5.03 14.64 -5.10
C GLN A 28 4.26 13.51 -4.40
N ILE A 29 2.93 13.63 -4.30
CA ILE A 29 2.05 12.64 -3.68
C ILE A 29 1.30 11.90 -4.79
N ASN A 30 1.44 10.58 -4.80
CA ASN A 30 0.77 9.71 -5.74
C ASN A 30 -0.31 8.86 -5.06
N ARG A 31 -1.32 8.45 -5.82
CA ARG A 31 -2.24 7.42 -5.35
C ARG A 31 -1.45 6.13 -5.10
N GLY A 32 -1.62 5.55 -3.91
CA GLY A 32 -0.83 4.40 -3.47
C GLY A 32 0.27 4.74 -2.46
N ASP A 33 0.56 6.03 -2.22
CA ASP A 33 1.43 6.45 -1.12
C ASP A 33 0.77 6.16 0.23
N TRP A 34 1.55 5.60 1.16
CA TRP A 34 1.10 5.28 2.51
C TRP A 34 1.45 6.40 3.48
N LEU A 35 0.49 6.80 4.31
CA LEU A 35 0.72 7.70 5.45
C LEU A 35 0.82 6.84 6.71
N LEU A 36 2.05 6.66 7.20
CA LEU A 36 2.37 5.81 8.35
C LEU A 36 2.83 6.68 9.53
N ALA A 37 2.62 6.21 10.76
CA ALA A 37 3.08 6.91 11.96
C ALA A 37 4.60 6.89 12.10
N ASP A 38 5.21 5.76 11.73
CA ASP A 38 6.65 5.53 11.76
C ASP A 38 7.22 5.36 10.35
N VAL A 39 8.53 5.55 10.23
CA VAL A 39 9.24 5.34 8.97
C VAL A 39 9.21 3.84 8.63
N PRO A 40 8.69 3.44 7.46
CA PRO A 40 8.69 2.03 7.07
C PRO A 40 10.11 1.54 6.79
N PRO A 41 10.35 0.22 6.86
CA PRO A 41 11.57 -0.35 6.32
C PRO A 41 11.70 -0.08 4.82
N GLU A 42 12.90 -0.30 4.27
CA GLU A 42 13.14 -0.17 2.84
C GLU A 42 12.18 -1.07 2.03
N PRO A 43 11.61 -0.57 0.92
CA PRO A 43 10.76 -1.38 0.05
C PRO A 43 11.51 -2.60 -0.51
N PHE A 44 10.78 -3.70 -0.68
CA PHE A 44 11.28 -4.90 -1.34
C PHE A 44 10.52 -5.18 -2.64
N THR A 45 11.13 -5.97 -3.53
CA THR A 45 10.56 -6.31 -4.84
C THR A 45 10.16 -7.78 -4.96
N ARG A 46 10.45 -8.61 -3.94
CA ARG A 46 10.11 -10.04 -3.90
C ARG A 46 9.37 -10.38 -2.64
N VAL A 47 8.28 -11.12 -2.79
CA VAL A 47 7.44 -11.60 -1.69
C VAL A 47 6.95 -13.00 -2.00
N ILE A 48 6.79 -13.81 -0.95
CA ILE A 48 6.13 -15.11 -1.03
C ILE A 48 4.71 -14.91 -0.54
N VAL A 49 3.74 -15.40 -1.30
CA VAL A 49 2.32 -15.25 -1.01
C VAL A 49 1.64 -16.61 -1.07
N GLU A 50 0.56 -16.77 -0.32
CA GLU A 50 -0.40 -17.82 -0.60
C GLU A 50 -1.13 -17.50 -1.92
N LEU A 51 -1.32 -18.51 -2.76
CA LEU A 51 -1.92 -18.36 -4.08
C LEU A 51 -3.26 -19.08 -4.15
N GLN A 52 -4.33 -18.31 -4.37
CA GLN A 52 -5.66 -18.82 -4.69
C GLN A 52 -6.02 -18.33 -6.09
N THR A 53 -6.32 -19.25 -7.01
CA THR A 53 -6.60 -18.89 -8.42
C THR A 53 -7.80 -19.63 -8.97
N HIS A 54 -8.53 -18.96 -9.86
CA HIS A 54 -9.60 -19.58 -10.65
C HIS A 54 -9.03 -20.37 -11.84
N THR A 55 -7.92 -19.89 -12.40
CA THR A 55 -7.20 -20.54 -13.51
C THR A 55 -5.76 -20.83 -13.07
N PRO A 56 -5.17 -21.98 -13.41
CA PRO A 56 -3.77 -22.28 -13.11
C PRO A 56 -2.83 -21.22 -13.72
N LEU A 57 -1.88 -20.74 -12.92
CA LEU A 57 -0.78 -19.91 -13.41
C LEU A 57 0.37 -20.80 -13.88
N THR A 58 1.24 -20.25 -14.73
CA THR A 58 2.44 -20.95 -15.20
C THR A 58 3.70 -20.38 -14.56
N GLN A 59 4.76 -21.20 -14.54
CA GLN A 59 6.04 -20.78 -13.98
C GLN A 59 6.59 -19.56 -14.73
N TRP A 60 7.05 -18.58 -13.97
CA TRP A 60 7.61 -17.32 -14.48
C TRP A 60 6.62 -16.50 -15.32
N GLN A 61 5.30 -16.63 -15.13
CA GLN A 61 4.31 -15.87 -15.89
C GLN A 61 4.30 -14.37 -15.52
N PRO A 62 4.25 -13.42 -16.48
CA PRO A 62 4.07 -11.99 -16.20
C PRO A 62 2.63 -11.68 -15.75
N LEU A 63 2.48 -10.76 -14.80
CA LEU A 63 1.18 -10.38 -14.24
C LEU A 63 1.13 -8.92 -13.78
N HIS A 64 -0.11 -8.44 -13.59
CA HIS A 64 -0.40 -7.21 -12.89
C HIS A 64 -0.71 -7.52 -11.42
N ILE A 65 -0.05 -6.82 -10.50
CA ILE A 65 -0.28 -6.92 -9.06
C ILE A 65 -1.06 -5.69 -8.64
N HIS A 66 -2.25 -5.93 -8.10
CA HIS A 66 -3.08 -4.89 -7.51
C HIS A 66 -3.03 -5.05 -5.99
N HIS A 67 -2.58 -4.01 -5.29
CA HIS A 67 -2.54 -3.99 -3.83
C HIS A 67 -3.02 -2.64 -3.30
N ALA A 68 -4.12 -2.64 -2.54
CA ALA A 68 -4.79 -1.43 -2.07
C ALA A 68 -5.02 -0.43 -3.22
N ALA A 69 -4.40 0.76 -3.15
CA ALA A 69 -4.50 1.80 -4.19
C ALA A 69 -3.29 1.80 -5.15
N SER A 70 -2.46 0.75 -5.13
CA SER A 70 -1.24 0.61 -5.93
C SER A 70 -1.40 -0.43 -7.05
N HIS A 71 -0.68 -0.22 -8.14
CA HIS A 71 -0.57 -1.12 -9.28
C HIS A 71 0.91 -1.26 -9.67
N VAL A 72 1.37 -2.50 -9.77
CA VAL A 72 2.71 -2.82 -10.27
C VAL A 72 2.66 -4.01 -11.21
N THR A 73 3.68 -4.20 -12.02
CA THR A 73 3.86 -5.40 -12.86
C THR A 73 4.98 -6.26 -12.30
N GLY A 74 4.85 -7.58 -12.47
CA GLY A 74 5.82 -8.53 -11.95
C GLY A 74 5.72 -9.88 -12.63
N ARG A 75 6.45 -10.87 -12.10
CA ARG A 75 6.39 -12.26 -12.53
C ARG A 75 6.14 -13.16 -11.34
N VAL A 76 5.31 -14.18 -11.50
CA VAL A 76 5.11 -15.20 -10.47
C VAL A 76 6.11 -16.34 -10.66
N SER A 77 6.70 -16.81 -9.57
CA SER A 77 7.39 -18.10 -9.52
C SER A 77 6.56 -19.04 -8.65
N LEU A 78 6.18 -20.18 -9.19
CA LEU A 78 5.53 -21.25 -8.46
C LEU A 78 6.61 -22.01 -7.67
N LEU A 79 6.47 -22.02 -6.36
CA LEU A 79 7.30 -22.83 -5.50
C LEU A 79 6.77 -24.26 -5.61
N GLY A 80 7.61 -25.18 -6.09
CA GLY A 80 7.29 -26.61 -6.09
C GLY A 80 6.98 -27.07 -4.66
N ARG A 81 6.16 -28.11 -4.55
CA ARG A 81 6.03 -28.84 -3.28
C ARG A 81 7.25 -29.69 -3.03
#